data_AF-A0A956S7P9-F1
#
_entry.id   AF-A0A956S7P9-F1
#
_cell.length_a   1.000
_cell.length_b   1.000
_cell.length_c   1.000
_cell.angle_alpha   90.00
_cell.angle_beta   90.00
_cell.angle_gamma   90.00
#
_symmetry.space_group_name_H-M   'P 1'
#
loop_
_entity.id
_entity.type
_entity.pdbx_description
1 polymer ?
#
loop_
_entity_poly.entity_id
_entity_poly.type
_entity_poly.pdbx_seq_one_letter_code
_entity_poly.pdbx_strand_id
1 'polypeptide(L)'
;MKKEIFSIKPYGIIYFNEEMAKAMGFEYGDELEFKFTRDAVLFKINNNQLKGVKVSQASTSGFSIRDKYINRAIIKRHQYDVSIIKEGEWFKIED
;
A
#
# COMPACT_ATOMS: atom_id res chain seq x y z
N MET A 1 1.75 -12.46 17.27
CA MET A 1 2.99 -12.05 16.58
C MET A 1 2.65 -10.90 15.64
N LYS A 2 3.22 -9.70 15.80
CA LYS A 2 3.03 -8.61 14.82
C LYS A 2 3.90 -8.92 13.59
N LYS A 3 3.29 -9.41 12.52
CA LYS A 3 4.02 -9.82 11.31
C LYS A 3 3.37 -9.33 10.02
N GLU A 4 2.86 -8.10 10.01
CA GLU A 4 2.31 -7.50 8.79
C GLU A 4 2.97 -6.14 8.63
N ILE A 5 4.05 -6.10 7.84
CA ILE A 5 4.81 -4.87 7.68
C ILE A 5 4.37 -4.20 6.39
N PHE A 6 3.41 -3.29 6.51
CA PHE A 6 3.32 -2.14 5.63
C PHE A 6 4.31 -1.10 6.15
N SER A 7 5.44 -0.97 5.45
CA SER A 7 6.54 -0.11 5.87
C SER A 7 6.63 1.08 4.94
N ILE A 8 6.39 2.28 5.46
CA ILE A 8 6.60 3.51 4.71
C ILE A 8 8.09 3.86 4.80
N LYS A 9 8.84 3.64 3.72
CA LYS A 9 10.28 3.89 3.68
C LYS A 9 10.59 5.32 3.19
N PRO A 10 11.79 5.84 3.53
CA PRO A 10 12.31 7.06 2.91
C PRO A 10 12.31 6.97 1.38
N TYR A 11 12.29 8.12 0.70
CA TYR A 11 12.39 8.26 -0.77
C TYR A 11 11.17 7.86 -1.61
N GLY A 12 9.98 7.80 -1.02
CA GLY A 12 8.77 7.60 -1.83
C GLY A 12 8.40 6.13 -2.06
N ILE A 13 8.91 5.22 -1.22
CA ILE A 13 8.68 3.78 -1.35
C ILE A 13 7.78 3.32 -0.20
N ILE A 14 6.76 2.56 -0.53
CA ILE A 14 5.94 1.84 0.43
C ILE A 14 6.17 0.36 0.17
N TYR A 15 6.56 -0.37 1.21
CA TYR A 15 6.86 -1.80 1.16
C TYR A 15 5.72 -2.60 1.77
N PHE A 16 5.40 -3.71 1.11
CA PHE A 16 4.49 -4.74 1.58
C PHE A 16 5.29 -6.03 1.70
N ASN A 17 5.23 -6.69 2.85
CA ASN A 17 5.81 -8.04 2.93
C ASN A 17 4.97 -9.02 2.09
N GLU A 18 5.57 -10.14 1.70
CA GLU A 18 4.92 -11.14 0.83
C GLU A 18 3.66 -11.76 1.44
N GLU A 19 3.67 -12.04 2.75
CA GLU A 19 2.54 -12.66 3.46
C GLU A 19 1.30 -11.77 3.40
N MET A 20 1.48 -10.48 3.67
CA MET A 20 0.44 -9.47 3.63
C MET A 20 -0.04 -9.21 2.20
N ALA A 21 0.88 -9.10 1.24
CA ALA A 21 0.54 -8.93 -0.16
C ALA A 21 -0.32 -10.10 -0.67
N LYS A 22 0.03 -11.35 -0.32
CA LYS A 22 -0.78 -12.54 -0.63
C LYS A 22 -2.15 -12.49 0.03
N ALA A 23 -2.24 -12.09 1.30
CA ALA A 23 -3.52 -11.95 2.01
C ALA A 23 -4.44 -10.89 1.38
N MET A 24 -3.86 -9.83 0.82
CA MET A 24 -4.58 -8.78 0.08
C MET A 24 -4.89 -9.17 -1.37
N GLY A 25 -4.30 -10.24 -1.88
CA GLY A 25 -4.43 -10.67 -3.28
C GLY A 25 -3.63 -9.82 -4.26
N PHE A 26 -2.55 -9.18 -3.80
CA PHE A 26 -1.67 -8.38 -4.65
C PHE A 26 -0.82 -9.28 -5.55
N GLU A 27 -0.74 -8.91 -6.82
CA GLU A 27 0.15 -9.51 -7.81
C GLU A 27 1.15 -8.49 -8.36
N TYR A 28 2.23 -8.99 -8.96
CA TYR A 28 3.18 -8.14 -9.65
C TYR A 28 2.52 -7.48 -10.86
N GLY A 29 2.67 -6.16 -10.98
CA GLY A 29 2.10 -5.38 -12.08
C GLY A 29 0.70 -4.86 -11.82
N ASP A 30 0.07 -5.24 -10.70
CA ASP A 30 -1.21 -4.68 -10.28
C ASP A 30 -1.15 -3.17 -10.17
N GLU A 31 -2.28 -2.52 -10.42
CA GLU A 31 -2.46 -1.09 -10.29
C GLU A 31 -3.31 -0.81 -9.06
N LEU A 32 -2.82 0.07 -8.20
CA LEU A 32 -3.53 0.49 -6.99
C LEU A 32 -4.22 1.83 -7.22
N GLU A 33 -5.50 1.86 -6.85
CA GLU A 33 -6.29 3.08 -6.71
C GLU A 33 -6.22 3.56 -5.26
N PHE A 34 -5.81 4.81 -5.04
CA PHE A 34 -5.77 5.43 -3.71
C PHE A 34 -6.90 6.43 -3.54
N LYS A 35 -7.53 6.41 -2.37
CA LYS A 35 -8.54 7.36 -1.94
C LYS A 35 -8.14 7.98 -0.60
N PHE A 36 -7.98 9.31 -0.60
CA PHE A 36 -7.68 10.10 0.59
C PHE A 36 -8.94 10.84 1.01
N THR A 37 -9.59 10.40 2.10
CA THR A 37 -10.73 11.12 2.69
C THR A 37 -10.24 12.05 3.79
N ARG A 38 -11.13 12.76 4.50
CA ARG A 38 -10.72 13.54 5.68
C ARG A 38 -10.09 12.65 6.77
N ASP A 39 -10.67 11.47 6.96
CA ASP A 39 -10.43 10.65 8.17
C ASP A 39 -9.65 9.35 7.90
N ALA A 40 -9.46 8.98 6.63
CA ALA A 40 -8.81 7.71 6.28
C ALA A 40 -7.97 7.80 5.00
N VAL A 41 -6.96 6.92 4.93
CA VAL A 41 -6.30 6.55 3.68
C VAL A 41 -6.77 5.16 3.30
N LEU A 42 -7.31 5.03 2.09
CA LEU A 42 -7.83 3.78 1.55
C LEU A 42 -7.11 3.49 0.23
N PHE A 43 -6.89 2.21 -0.06
CA PHE A 43 -6.49 1.77 -1.40
C PHE A 43 -7.22 0.49 -1.81
N LYS A 44 -7.28 0.21 -3.10
CA LYS A 44 -7.74 -1.08 -3.64
C LYS A 44 -6.98 -1.44 -4.90
N ILE A 45 -7.03 -2.71 -5.27
CA ILE A 45 -6.53 -3.18 -6.57
C ILE A 45 -7.54 -2.76 -7.64
N ASN A 46 -7.08 -2.06 -8.67
CA ASN A 46 -7.88 -1.63 -9.81
C ASN A 46 -7.01 -1.57 -11.08
N ASN A 47 -6.93 -2.70 -11.78
CA ASN A 47 -6.12 -2.90 -12.99
C ASN A 47 -6.69 -2.24 -14.26
N ASN A 48 -7.72 -1.40 -14.13
CA ASN A 48 -8.34 -0.68 -15.24
C ASN A 48 -7.98 0.82 -15.22
N GLN A 49 -6.91 1.23 -14.53
CA GLN A 49 -6.54 2.63 -14.37
C GLN A 49 -5.32 3.02 -15.20
N LEU A 50 -5.55 3.84 -16.24
CA LEU A 50 -4.49 4.40 -17.11
C LEU A 50 -3.28 5.05 -16.38
N LYS A 51 -3.45 5.47 -15.12
CA LYS A 51 -2.40 6.08 -14.28
C LYS A 51 -2.35 5.49 -12.87
N GLY A 52 -2.77 4.23 -12.71
CA GLY A 52 -2.72 3.56 -11.42
C GLY A 52 -1.30 3.41 -10.89
N VAL A 53 -1.17 3.31 -9.56
CA VAL A 53 0.14 3.15 -8.92
C VAL A 53 0.54 1.69 -9.02
N LYS A 54 1.60 1.40 -9.78
CA LYS A 54 2.01 0.02 -10.07
C LYS A 54 2.73 -0.66 -8.91
N VAL A 55 2.27 -1.86 -8.58
CA VAL A 55 2.94 -2.79 -7.67
C VAL A 55 4.15 -3.39 -8.37
N SER A 56 5.31 -3.14 -7.79
CA SER A 56 6.61 -3.66 -8.22
C SER A 56 7.08 -4.74 -7.26
N GLN A 57 7.85 -5.71 -7.74
CA GLN A 57 8.50 -6.67 -6.87
C GLN A 57 9.58 -5.97 -6.03
N ALA A 58 9.58 -6.20 -4.71
CA ALA A 58 10.59 -5.70 -3.80
C ALA A 58 11.39 -6.88 -3.24
N SER A 59 12.52 -7.19 -3.90
CA SER A 59 13.38 -8.36 -3.58
C SER A 59 12.64 -9.70 -3.64
N THR A 60 13.21 -10.77 -3.07
CA THR A 60 12.64 -12.13 -3.11
C THR A 60 11.41 -12.33 -2.24
N SER A 61 11.07 -11.39 -1.36
CA SER A 61 10.09 -11.62 -0.27
C SER A 61 9.12 -10.47 -0.02
N GLY A 62 8.84 -9.64 -1.03
CA GLY A 62 7.81 -8.62 -0.90
C GLY A 62 7.52 -7.82 -2.16
N PHE A 63 6.68 -6.81 -1.98
CA PHE A 63 6.20 -5.91 -3.02
C PHE A 63 6.43 -4.46 -2.60
N SER A 64 6.45 -3.56 -3.55
CA SER A 64 6.53 -2.14 -3.28
C SER A 64 5.75 -1.32 -4.29
N ILE A 65 5.33 -0.14 -3.85
CA ILE A 65 4.93 0.92 -4.77
C ILE A 65 5.91 2.07 -4.64
N ARG A 66 6.18 2.73 -5.77
CA ARG A 66 7.04 3.91 -5.84
C ARG A 66 6.26 5.08 -6.43
N ASP A 67 5.62 5.84 -5.56
CA ASP A 67 4.96 7.09 -5.92
C ASP A 67 5.21 8.14 -4.83
N LYS A 68 5.89 9.23 -5.22
CA LYS A 68 6.28 10.30 -4.29
C LYS A 68 5.09 11.08 -3.75
N TYR A 69 4.02 11.23 -4.53
CA TYR A 69 2.83 11.97 -4.10
C TYR A 69 2.01 11.15 -3.11
N ILE A 70 1.78 9.88 -3.41
CA ILE A 70 1.11 8.95 -2.49
C ILE A 70 1.90 8.81 -1.19
N ASN A 71 3.21 8.54 -1.27
CA ASN A 71 4.04 8.40 -0.08
C ASN A 71 3.99 9.67 0.80
N ARG A 72 4.10 10.87 0.22
CA ARG A 72 3.94 12.13 0.97
C ARG A 72 2.55 12.27 1.60
N ALA A 73 1.50 11.85 0.91
CA ALA A 73 0.13 11.93 1.42
C ALA A 73 -0.09 10.97 2.60
N ILE A 74 0.50 9.77 2.55
CA ILE A 74 0.41 8.79 3.64
C ILE A 74 1.25 9.21 4.85
N ILE A 75 2.51 9.63 4.66
CA ILE A 75 3.41 10.06 5.76
C ILE A 75 2.83 11.25 6.56
N LYS A 76 2.04 12.11 5.92
CA LYS A 76 1.36 13.22 6.62
C LYS A 76 0.35 12.74 7.67
N ARG A 77 -0.14 11.51 7.57
CA ARG A 77 -1.19 10.96 8.42
C ARG A 77 -0.70 9.83 9.31
N HIS A 78 0.20 9.00 8.78
CA HIS A 78 0.71 7.83 9.45
C HIS A 78 2.24 7.89 9.51
N GLN A 79 2.81 7.72 10.69
CA GLN A 79 4.25 7.66 10.87
C GLN A 79 4.67 6.20 11.08
N TYR A 80 5.56 5.68 10.22
CA TYR A 80 6.19 4.35 10.33
C TYR A 80 5.30 3.14 9.99
N ASP A 81 5.58 1.98 10.60
CA ASP A 81 4.90 0.71 10.33
C ASP A 81 3.42 0.83 10.71
N VAL A 82 2.55 0.59 9.74
CA VAL A 82 1.09 0.73 9.86
C VAL A 82 0.40 -0.62 9.70
N SER A 83 -0.81 -0.70 10.24
CA SER A 83 -1.72 -1.83 10.06
C SER A 83 -2.64 -1.59 8.87
N ILE A 84 -3.09 -2.67 8.24
CA ILE A 84 -4.08 -2.61 7.15
C ILE A 84 -5.33 -3.40 7.54
N ILE A 85 -6.49 -2.78 7.38
CA ILE A 85 -7.80 -3.41 7.62
C ILE A 85 -8.57 -3.47 6.30
N LYS A 86 -9.17 -4.62 6.01
CA LYS A 86 -10.05 -4.78 4.83
C LYS A 86 -11.46 -4.26 5.15
N GLU A 87 -11.93 -3.29 4.40
CA GLU A 87 -13.28 -2.69 4.46
C GLU A 87 -13.97 -2.86 3.09
N GLY A 88 -14.63 -4.01 2.90
CA GLY A 88 -15.26 -4.36 1.61
C GLY A 88 -14.21 -4.59 0.53
N GLU A 89 -14.27 -3.79 -0.55
CA GLU A 89 -13.28 -3.79 -1.64
C GLU A 89 -12.03 -2.95 -1.32
N TRP A 90 -12.06 -2.18 -0.24
CA TRP A 90 -10.98 -1.26 0.12
C TRP A 90 -10.11 -1.82 1.24
N PHE A 91 -8.87 -1.38 1.28
CA PHE A 91 -7.91 -1.59 2.35
C PHE A 91 -7.63 -0.24 3.01
N LYS A 92 -7.91 -0.14 4.30
CA LYS A 92 -7.70 1.04 5.12
C LYS A 92 -6.37 0.97 5.83
N ILE A 93 -5.63 2.08 5.84
CA ILE A 93 -4.38 2.24 6.57
C ILE A 93 -4.68 2.81 7.97
N GLU A 94 -4.17 2.16 9.01
CA GLU A 94 -4.30 2.57 10.42
C GLU A 94 -2.96 2.47 11.15
N ASP A 95 -2.79 3.27 12.21
CA ASP A 95 -1.59 3.26 13.06
C ASP A 95 -1.52 2.02 13.97
#